data_AF-A0AAJ2LR91-F1
#
_entry.id   AF-A0AAJ2LR91-F1
#
_cell.length_a   1.000
_cell.length_b   1.000
_cell.length_c   1.000
_cell.angle_alpha   90.00
_cell.angle_beta   90.00
_cell.angle_gamma   90.00
#
_symmetry.space_group_name_H-M   'P 1'
#
loop_
_entity.id
_entity.type
_entity.pdbx_description
1 polymer ?
#
loop_
_entity_poly.entity_id
_entity_poly.type
_entity_poly.pdbx_seq_one_letter_code
_entity_poly.pdbx_strand_id
1 'polypeptide(L)' 'MEDTAEIVWTEQGGPEVRAPSASDGYGGQLLQRTVAGHLGGSISYEWTKSGVQVTL' A
#
# COMPACT_ATOMS: atom_id res chain seq x y z
N MET A 1 20.76 -12.03 -13.20
CA MET A 1 19.34 -11.69 -13.09
C MET A 1 19.17 -11.08 -11.73
N GLU A 2 18.51 -9.93 -11.62
CA GLU A 2 18.14 -9.38 -10.32
C GLU A 2 16.93 -10.15 -9.80
N ASP A 3 16.97 -10.54 -8.52
CA ASP A 3 15.85 -11.21 -7.87
C ASP A 3 14.81 -10.16 -7.49
N THR A 4 13.59 -10.31 -8.01
CA THR A 4 12.44 -9.46 -7.68
C THR A 4 11.54 -10.14 -6.67
N ALA A 5 11.04 -9.39 -5.70
CA ALA A 5 10.03 -9.84 -4.75
C ALA A 5 8.80 -8.93 -4.84
N GLU A 6 7.62 -9.51 -4.73
CA GLU A 6 6.34 -8.80 -4.66
C GLU A 6 5.65 -9.15 -3.34
N ILE A 7 5.08 -8.15 -2.67
CA ILE A 7 4.26 -8.35 -1.48
C ILE A 7 2.86 -7.82 -1.74
N VAL A 8 1.86 -8.68 -1.51
CA VAL A 8 0.44 -8.31 -1.53
C VAL A 8 -0.12 -8.39 -0.12
N TRP A 9 -0.57 -7.25 0.41
CA TRP A 9 -1.27 -7.17 1.68
C TRP A 9 -2.75 -6.91 1.42
N THR A 10 -3.62 -7.79 1.89
CA THR A 10 -5.07 -7.61 1.83
C THR A 10 -5.71 -7.51 3.23
N GLU A 11 -6.49 -6.47 3.48
CA GLU A 11 -7.37 -6.34 4.65
C GLU A 11 -8.82 -6.37 4.19
N GLN A 12 -9.65 -7.30 4.68
CA GLN A 12 -11.06 -7.43 4.28
C GLN A 12 -11.95 -7.84 5.45
N GLY A 13 -13.26 -7.58 5.32
CA GLY A 13 -14.27 -8.00 6.28
C GLY A 13 -14.55 -6.99 7.40
N GLY A 14 -13.97 -5.79 7.30
CA GLY A 14 -14.27 -4.66 8.18
C GLY A 14 -15.55 -3.92 7.77
N PRO A 15 -15.87 -2.81 8.47
CA PRO A 15 -16.91 -1.86 8.05
C PRO A 15 -16.67 -1.30 6.64
N GLU A 16 -17.67 -0.66 6.04
CA GLU A 16 -17.49 -0.01 4.74
C GLU A 16 -16.37 1.04 4.80
N VAL A 17 -15.37 0.90 3.93
CA VAL A 17 -14.27 1.86 3.80
C VAL A 17 -14.29 2.56 2.45
N ARG A 18 -13.60 3.70 2.38
CA ARG A 18 -13.34 4.48 1.18
C ARG A 18 -11.88 4.89 1.16
N ALA A 19 -11.36 5.15 -0.03
CA ALA A 19 -10.02 5.72 -0.18
C ALA A 19 -9.88 7.00 0.68
N PRO A 20 -8.75 7.19 1.38
CA PRO A 20 -8.49 8.41 2.13
C PRO A 20 -8.60 9.64 1.23
N SER A 21 -9.26 10.70 1.73
CA SER A 21 -9.38 11.97 1.00
C SER A 21 -8.24 12.96 1.30
N ALA A 22 -7.46 12.69 2.34
CA ALA A 22 -6.32 13.50 2.74
C ALA A 22 -5.01 12.87 2.28
N SER A 23 -3.96 13.71 2.17
CA SER A 23 -2.59 13.25 1.94
C SER A 23 -2.14 12.25 2.99
N ASP A 24 -1.21 11.37 2.62
CA ASP A 24 -0.69 10.32 3.49
C ASP A 24 -0.27 10.83 4.86
N GLY A 25 -0.80 10.18 5.90
CA GLY A 25 -0.30 10.32 7.26
C GLY A 25 1.13 9.78 7.38
N TYR A 26 1.70 9.86 8.59
CA TYR A 26 3.07 9.42 8.84
C TYR A 26 3.36 7.99 8.33
N GLY A 27 2.43 7.05 8.53
CA GLY A 27 2.57 5.65 8.08
C GLY A 27 2.65 5.51 6.55
N GLY A 28 1.79 6.19 5.80
CA GLY A 28 1.82 6.16 4.33
C GLY A 28 3.10 6.79 3.77
N GLN A 29 3.54 7.91 4.35
CA GLN A 29 4.82 8.53 3.98
C GLN A 29 6.02 7.63 4.29
N LEU A 30 6.01 6.91 5.42
CA LEU A 30 7.07 5.96 5.78
C LEU A 30 7.14 4.80 4.79
N LEU A 31 5.99 4.25 4.39
CA LEU A 31 5.88 3.20 3.37
C LEU A 31 6.42 3.68 2.03
N GLN A 32 5.95 4.82 1.55
CA GLN A 32 6.39 5.43 0.29
C GLN A 32 7.91 5.60 0.24
N ARG A 33 8.51 6.16 1.31
CA ARG A 33 9.96 6.39 1.41
C ARG A 33 10.78 5.10 1.46
N THR A 34 10.27 4.08 2.15
CA THR A 34 10.98 2.80 2.28
C THR A 34 10.98 2.04 0.95
N VAL A 35 9.82 1.97 0.30
CA VAL A 35 9.63 1.20 -0.94
C VAL A 35 10.30 1.88 -2.11
N ALA A 36 9.97 3.15 -2.37
CA ALA A 36 10.54 3.88 -3.50
C ALA A 36 12.01 4.26 -3.27
N GLY A 37 12.42 4.49 -2.02
CA GLY A 37 13.78 4.92 -1.67
C GLY A 37 14.74 3.76 -1.48
N HIS A 38 14.56 2.98 -0.41
CA HIS A 38 15.53 1.94 -0.03
C HIS A 38 15.47 0.69 -0.90
N LEU A 39 14.26 0.31 -1.35
CA LEU A 39 14.07 -0.91 -2.14
C LEU A 39 14.01 -0.64 -3.65
N GLY A 40 13.89 0.63 -4.06
CA GLY A 40 13.75 1.00 -5.48
C GLY A 40 12.48 0.46 -6.15
N GLY A 41 11.48 0.09 -5.36
CA GLY A 41 10.22 -0.49 -5.81
C GLY A 41 9.09 0.54 -5.99
N SER A 42 7.88 0.04 -6.16
CA SER A 42 6.66 0.85 -6.28
C SER A 42 5.61 0.39 -5.29
N ILE A 43 4.69 1.26 -4.91
CA ILE A 43 3.57 0.90 -4.04
C ILE A 43 2.25 1.38 -4.65
N SER A 44 1.23 0.54 -4.63
CA SER A 44 -0.13 0.85 -5.10
C SER A 44 -1.21 0.38 -4.14
N TYR A 45 -2.34 1.09 -4.14
CA TYR A 45 -3.46 0.85 -3.24
C TYR A 45 -4.76 0.69 -4.03
N GLU A 46 -5.44 -0.43 -3.84
CA GLU A 46 -6.76 -0.71 -4.39
C GLU A 46 -7.78 -0.76 -3.26
N TRP A 47 -8.66 0.24 -3.22
CA TRP A 47 -9.72 0.33 -2.20
C TRP A 47 -11.01 -0.31 -2.70
N THR A 48 -11.55 -1.24 -1.92
CA THR A 48 -12.89 -1.78 -2.11
C THR A 48 -13.79 -1.31 -0.97
N LYS A 49 -15.09 -1.60 -1.04
CA LYS A 49 -15.98 -1.31 0.09
C LYS A 49 -15.64 -2.12 1.33
N SER A 50 -15.06 -3.31 1.18
CA SER A 50 -14.81 -4.24 2.29
C SER A 50 -13.40 -4.12 2.88
N GLY A 51 -12.53 -3.28 2.30
CA GLY A 51 -11.17 -3.06 2.78
C GLY A 51 -10.21 -2.53 1.71
N VAL A 52 -8.95 -2.92 1.81
CA VAL A 52 -7.86 -2.46 0.93
C VAL A 52 -6.96 -3.62 0.51
N GLN A 53 -6.42 -3.53 -0.70
CA GLN A 53 -5.29 -4.32 -1.15
C GLN A 53 -4.11 -3.41 -1.47
N VAL A 54 -2.93 -3.74 -0.95
CA VAL A 54 -1.68 -3.01 -1.18
C VAL A 54 -0.70 -3.93 -1.89
N THR A 55 -0.06 -3.44 -2.94
CA THR A 55 0.98 -4.16 -3.69
C THR A 55 2.29 -3.37 -3.63
N LEU A 56 3.40 -4.05 -3.32
CA LEU A 56 4.76 -3.50 -3.17
C LEU A 56 5.78 -4.29 -3.98
#